data_AF-A0A090QQA5-F1
#
_entry.id   AF-A0A090QQA5-F1
#
_cell.length_a   1.000
_cell.length_b   1.000
_cell.length_c   1.000
_cell.angle_alpha   90.00
_cell.angle_beta   90.00
_cell.angle_gamma   90.00
#
_symmetry.space_group_name_H-M   'P 1'
#
loop_
_entity.id
_entity.type
_entity.pdbx_description
1 polymer ?
#
loop_
_entity_poly.entity_id
_entity_poly.type
_entity_poly.pdbx_seq_one_letter_code
_entity_poly.pdbx_strand_id
1 'polypeptide(L)'
;MRASGRFERYVVTNDTSGEFTVANSYGEETRARLKVCQNCLRQLNYKGCNTGVSIYPIVQNFDLNEFFSTYSSFFPHMPQRQAEHAQTGYTDDWQRVSSHYKVSQAFTCESCHVDLRKHRLYLHTHHINGVKSDNRPTNLQALCIDCHSKQPFHSHMILSHAERQLINQLRRDQGILDDLGEWRELFEYVDPGIHGVLHACRTEHYQLPEVGYYIENDFGEIGAKIELAWPGHFFGIAISADDIADAQSCGWTVVSAAEFLANYKRLAHNLRY
;
A
#
# COMPACT_ATOMS: atom_id res chain seq x y z
N MET A 1 2.02 13.79 7.91
CA MET A 1 2.29 14.48 6.62
C MET A 1 3.77 14.51 6.26
N ARG A 2 4.63 15.18 7.04
CA ARG A 2 6.09 15.17 6.79
C ARG A 2 6.72 13.80 7.02
N ALA A 3 6.49 13.21 8.19
CA ALA A 3 6.98 11.86 8.53
C ALA A 3 6.47 10.75 7.59
N SER A 4 5.38 11.02 6.86
CA SER A 4 4.77 10.09 5.91
C SER A 4 5.11 10.42 4.45
N GLY A 5 6.03 11.34 4.16
CA GLY A 5 6.44 11.72 2.80
C GLY A 5 5.37 12.40 1.93
N ARG A 6 4.22 12.78 2.51
CA ARG A 6 3.05 13.33 1.77
C ARG A 6 2.94 14.86 1.88
N PHE A 7 4.01 15.54 2.27
CA PHE A 7 3.99 16.99 2.50
C PHE A 7 3.73 17.77 1.21
N GLU A 8 4.23 17.29 0.07
CA GLU A 8 4.06 17.92 -1.26
C GLU A 8 2.63 17.83 -1.81
N ARG A 9 1.73 17.08 -1.15
CA ARG A 9 0.30 17.10 -1.50
C ARG A 9 -0.38 18.41 -1.12
N TYR A 10 0.21 19.17 -0.19
CA TYR A 10 -0.31 20.47 0.21
C TYR A 10 0.24 21.57 -0.67
N VAL A 11 -0.59 22.58 -0.86
CA VAL A 11 -0.25 23.79 -1.60
C VAL A 11 -0.34 24.96 -0.64
N VAL A 12 0.53 25.95 -0.82
CA VAL A 12 0.43 27.24 -0.13
C VAL A 12 -0.34 28.18 -1.03
N THR A 13 -1.19 28.99 -0.41
CA THR A 13 -1.79 30.15 -1.06
C THR A 13 -1.55 31.36 -0.18
N ASN A 14 -1.29 32.50 -0.82
CA ASN A 14 -1.31 33.80 -0.16
C ASN A 14 -2.69 34.46 -0.24
N ASP A 15 -3.67 33.75 -0.83
CA ASP A 15 -5.06 34.19 -0.86
C ASP A 15 -5.67 34.19 0.54
N THR A 16 -6.11 35.37 0.97
CA THR A 16 -6.81 35.59 2.24
C THR A 16 -8.30 35.81 2.07
N SER A 17 -8.85 35.60 0.86
CA SER A 17 -10.28 35.76 0.54
C SER A 17 -11.20 34.83 1.34
N GLY A 18 -10.67 33.70 1.81
CA GLY A 18 -11.40 32.64 2.50
C GLY A 18 -12.20 31.73 1.56
N GLU A 19 -12.03 31.87 0.25
CA GLU A 19 -12.67 31.03 -0.77
C GLU A 19 -11.59 30.38 -1.64
N PHE A 20 -11.49 29.05 -1.58
CA PHE A 20 -10.38 28.31 -2.18
C PHE A 20 -10.87 27.36 -3.26
N THR A 21 -10.02 27.13 -4.27
CA THR A 21 -10.22 26.04 -5.22
C THR A 21 -10.01 24.71 -4.52
N VAL A 22 -11.01 23.83 -4.60
CA VAL A 22 -10.97 22.47 -4.08
C VAL A 22 -11.30 21.49 -5.20
N ALA A 23 -10.57 20.38 -5.26
CA ALA A 23 -10.80 19.33 -6.25
C ALA A 23 -11.32 18.06 -5.60
N ASN A 24 -12.22 17.36 -6.29
CA ASN A 24 -12.64 16.01 -5.90
C ASN A 24 -11.60 14.94 -6.34
N SER A 25 -11.88 13.68 -6.03
CA SER A 25 -10.98 12.54 -6.38
C SER A 25 -10.74 12.37 -7.88
N TYR A 26 -11.63 12.91 -8.72
CA TYR A 26 -11.60 12.85 -10.17
C TYR A 26 -10.89 14.04 -10.81
N GLY A 27 -10.48 15.04 -10.02
CA GLY A 27 -9.81 16.25 -10.51
C GLY A 27 -10.77 17.35 -10.96
N GLU A 28 -12.06 17.24 -10.66
CA GLU A 28 -13.02 18.32 -10.92
C GLU A 28 -12.88 19.39 -9.85
N GLU A 29 -12.70 20.64 -10.29
CA GLU A 29 -12.44 21.78 -9.43
C GLU A 29 -13.71 22.60 -9.16
N THR A 30 -13.87 23.05 -7.92
CA THR A 30 -14.92 23.99 -7.51
C THR A 30 -14.38 24.97 -6.49
N ARG A 31 -15.07 26.10 -6.29
CA ARG A 31 -14.70 27.08 -5.25
C ARG A 31 -15.51 26.82 -4.00
N ALA A 32 -14.84 26.72 -2.86
CA ALA A 32 -15.46 26.47 -1.57
C ALA A 32 -14.85 27.33 -0.46
N ARG A 33 -15.70 27.78 0.47
CA ARG A 33 -15.23 28.39 1.72
C ARG A 33 -14.77 27.30 2.69
N LEU A 34 -13.51 27.36 3.08
CA LEU A 34 -12.94 26.41 4.04
C LEU A 34 -12.86 27.04 5.43
N LYS A 35 -13.23 26.26 6.45
CA LYS A 35 -13.08 26.67 7.85
C LYS A 35 -11.68 26.33 8.34
N VAL A 36 -11.15 27.17 9.22
CA VAL A 36 -9.87 26.91 9.90
C VAL A 36 -9.92 25.61 10.70
N CYS A 37 -8.82 24.87 10.70
CA CYS A 37 -8.68 23.63 11.47
C CYS A 37 -8.65 23.92 12.98
N GLN A 38 -9.62 23.38 13.72
CA GLN A 38 -9.70 23.55 15.18
C GLN A 38 -8.49 22.95 15.91
N ASN A 39 -7.96 21.84 15.41
CA ASN A 39 -6.79 21.19 16.02
C ASN A 39 -5.54 22.06 15.88
N CYS A 40 -5.37 22.75 14.75
CA CYS A 40 -4.26 23.70 14.55
C CYS A 40 -4.38 24.88 15.52
N LEU A 41 -5.58 25.45 15.67
CA LEU A 41 -5.81 26.52 16.65
C LEU A 41 -5.50 26.09 18.08
N ARG A 42 -5.94 24.88 18.47
CA ARG A 42 -5.61 24.29 19.78
C ARG A 42 -4.12 24.09 19.97
N GLN A 43 -3.41 23.61 18.95
CA GLN A 43 -1.96 23.41 19.06
C GLN A 43 -1.21 24.72 19.30
N LEU A 44 -1.68 25.81 18.70
CA LEU A 44 -1.13 27.16 18.91
C LEU A 44 -1.65 27.84 20.19
N ASN A 45 -2.63 27.23 20.87
CA ASN A 45 -3.45 27.92 21.89
C ASN A 45 -3.93 29.30 21.39
N TYR A 46 -4.37 29.36 20.13
CA TYR A 46 -4.71 30.61 19.44
C TYR A 46 -5.81 31.36 20.20
N LYS A 47 -5.55 32.64 20.52
CA LYS A 47 -6.42 33.49 21.37
C LYS A 47 -6.82 32.85 22.71
N GLY A 48 -5.98 31.96 23.25
CA GLY A 48 -6.22 31.32 24.55
C GLY A 48 -7.33 30.25 24.52
N CYS A 49 -7.58 29.61 23.36
CA CYS A 49 -8.66 28.63 23.22
C CYS A 49 -8.50 27.37 24.10
N ASN A 50 -7.34 27.14 24.71
CA ASN A 50 -7.12 26.08 25.70
C ASN A 50 -7.14 26.60 27.16
N THR A 51 -7.21 27.91 27.37
CA THR A 51 -7.08 28.56 28.68
C THR A 51 -8.37 29.29 29.07
N GLY A 52 -9.52 28.65 28.87
CA GLY A 52 -10.83 29.13 29.34
C GLY A 52 -11.68 29.87 28.29
N VAL A 53 -11.17 30.10 27.08
CA VAL A 53 -11.95 30.68 25.98
C VAL A 53 -12.56 29.58 25.10
N SER A 54 -13.85 29.66 24.81
CA SER A 54 -14.51 28.73 23.88
C SER A 54 -13.92 28.87 22.47
N ILE A 55 -13.57 27.75 21.85
CA ILE A 55 -13.00 27.72 20.49
C ILE A 55 -14.03 28.06 19.40
N TYR A 56 -15.33 27.87 19.67
CA TYR A 56 -16.39 28.06 18.69
C TYR A 56 -16.44 29.49 18.10
N PRO A 57 -16.52 30.57 18.90
CA PRO A 57 -16.49 31.93 18.37
C PRO A 57 -15.16 32.27 17.69
N ILE A 58 -14.04 31.67 18.11
CA ILE A 58 -12.73 31.87 17.47
C ILE A 58 -12.73 31.28 16.06
N VAL A 59 -13.31 30.09 15.87
CA VAL A 59 -13.39 29.42 14.56
C VAL A 59 -14.36 30.13 13.61
N GLN A 60 -15.51 30.58 14.13
CA GLN A 60 -16.52 31.28 13.32
C GLN A 60 -16.04 32.64 12.83
N ASN A 61 -15.27 33.36 13.66
CA ASN A 61 -14.74 34.69 13.35
C ASN A 61 -13.25 34.64 12.98
N PHE A 62 -12.75 33.49 12.52
CA PHE A 62 -11.35 33.36 12.15
C PHE A 62 -11.05 34.19 10.90
N ASP A 63 -10.06 35.07 10.99
CA ASP A 63 -9.60 35.91 9.89
C ASP A 63 -8.16 35.56 9.50
N LEU A 64 -7.95 35.36 8.19
CA LEU A 64 -6.65 34.96 7.65
C LEU A 64 -5.63 36.10 7.72
N ASN A 65 -6.04 37.36 7.52
CA ASN A 65 -5.13 38.50 7.56
C ASN A 65 -4.63 38.76 8.98
N GLU A 66 -5.51 38.70 9.98
CA GLU A 66 -5.18 38.76 11.40
C GLU A 66 -4.20 37.64 11.76
N PHE A 67 -4.49 36.41 11.32
CA PHE A 67 -3.65 35.26 11.62
C PHE A 67 -2.24 35.41 11.02
N PHE A 68 -2.11 35.74 9.73
CA PHE A 68 -0.81 35.86 9.09
C PHE A 68 -0.03 37.11 9.54
N SER A 69 -0.69 38.21 9.87
CA SER A 69 0.01 39.38 10.47
C SER A 69 0.67 39.04 11.81
N THR A 70 0.10 38.11 12.57
CA THR A 70 0.63 37.67 13.87
C THR A 70 1.70 36.59 13.75
N TYR A 71 1.55 35.64 12.81
CA TYR A 71 2.36 34.41 12.76
C TYR A 71 3.27 34.27 11.54
N SER A 72 3.29 35.23 10.60
CA SER A 72 4.09 35.15 9.36
C SER A 72 5.57 34.84 9.59
N SER A 73 6.16 35.30 10.70
CA SER A 73 7.57 35.05 11.05
C SER A 73 7.85 33.65 11.63
N PHE A 74 6.82 32.83 11.90
CA PHE A 74 6.94 31.53 12.56
C PHE A 74 6.93 30.33 11.59
N PHE A 75 6.91 30.57 10.27
CA PHE A 75 6.89 29.50 9.27
C PHE A 75 8.29 29.26 8.66
N PRO A 76 9.13 28.38 9.24
CA PRO A 76 10.48 28.11 8.73
C PRO A 76 10.49 27.32 7.42
N HIS A 77 9.38 26.64 7.08
CA HIS A 77 9.29 25.77 5.90
C HIS A 77 7.89 25.80 5.28
N MET A 78 7.77 26.39 4.10
CA MET A 78 6.57 26.37 3.27
C MET A 78 6.59 25.18 2.29
N PRO A 79 5.43 24.55 1.99
CA PRO A 79 5.30 23.70 0.80
C PRO A 79 5.80 24.42 -0.46
N GLN A 80 6.50 23.71 -1.34
CA GLN A 80 7.06 24.31 -2.56
C GLN A 80 5.98 24.66 -3.59
N ARG A 81 4.83 23.99 -3.54
CA ARG A 81 3.75 24.17 -4.51
C ARG A 81 2.85 25.33 -4.11
N GLN A 82 2.68 26.28 -5.02
CA GLN A 82 1.69 27.35 -4.91
C GLN A 82 0.36 26.90 -5.48
N ALA A 83 -0.75 27.30 -4.85
CA ALA A 83 -2.09 26.89 -5.23
C ALA A 83 -2.46 27.28 -6.66
N GLU A 84 -2.01 28.46 -7.11
CA GLU A 84 -2.24 29.00 -8.46
C GLU A 84 -1.67 28.13 -9.59
N HIS A 85 -0.69 27.28 -9.28
CA HIS A 85 0.01 26.43 -10.25
C HIS A 85 -0.17 24.94 -9.95
N ALA A 86 -0.96 24.61 -8.93
CA ALA A 86 -1.13 23.24 -8.49
C ALA A 86 -2.16 22.52 -9.34
N GLN A 87 -1.70 21.81 -10.38
CA GLN A 87 -2.57 20.90 -11.12
C GLN A 87 -3.06 19.76 -10.23
N THR A 88 -4.37 19.55 -10.27
CA THR A 88 -5.06 18.44 -9.62
C THR A 88 -5.27 17.32 -10.64
N GLY A 89 -5.12 16.06 -10.22
CA GLY A 89 -5.22 14.91 -11.14
C GLY A 89 -3.93 14.61 -11.92
N TYR A 90 -4.05 13.70 -12.88
CA TYR A 90 -2.95 13.31 -13.78
C TYR A 90 -2.82 14.34 -14.91
N THR A 91 -1.61 14.50 -15.44
CA THR A 91 -1.40 15.28 -16.67
C THR A 91 -1.96 14.55 -17.90
N ASP A 92 -2.31 15.29 -18.94
CA ASP A 92 -2.86 14.73 -20.19
C ASP A 92 -1.93 13.70 -20.85
N ASP A 93 -0.61 13.86 -20.66
CA ASP A 93 0.42 12.97 -21.20
C ASP A 93 0.76 11.79 -20.28
N TRP A 94 0.04 11.58 -19.17
CA TRP A 94 0.36 10.58 -18.16
C TRP A 94 0.54 9.16 -18.73
N GLN A 95 -0.30 8.76 -19.70
CA GLN A 95 -0.17 7.44 -20.34
C GLN A 95 1.21 7.26 -21.00
N ARG A 96 1.72 8.31 -21.66
CA ARG A 96 3.05 8.32 -22.29
C ARG A 96 4.16 8.31 -21.25
N VAL A 97 4.05 9.17 -20.23
CA VAL A 97 5.03 9.26 -19.12
C VAL A 97 5.16 7.92 -18.42
N SER A 98 4.03 7.34 -18.01
CA SER A 98 3.97 6.04 -17.34
C SER A 98 4.56 4.92 -18.21
N SER A 99 4.22 4.89 -19.50
CA SER A 99 4.77 3.90 -20.44
C SER A 99 6.29 4.03 -20.57
N HIS A 100 6.80 5.24 -20.80
CA HIS A 100 8.24 5.50 -20.89
C HIS A 100 8.98 5.14 -19.60
N TYR A 101 8.41 5.47 -18.44
CA TYR A 101 9.02 5.15 -17.15
C TYR A 101 9.12 3.62 -16.96
N LYS A 102 8.05 2.86 -17.23
CA LYS A 102 8.09 1.38 -17.16
C LYS A 102 9.09 0.76 -18.13
N VAL A 103 9.26 1.32 -19.33
CA VAL A 103 10.31 0.90 -20.27
C VAL A 103 11.71 1.17 -19.71
N SER A 104 11.93 2.34 -19.10
CA SER A 104 13.22 2.69 -18.49
C SER A 104 13.60 1.78 -17.32
N GLN A 105 12.61 1.20 -16.63
CA GLN A 105 12.80 0.21 -15.57
C GLN A 105 12.79 -1.24 -16.09
N ALA A 106 12.91 -1.44 -17.41
CA ALA A 106 12.88 -2.75 -18.07
C ALA A 106 11.67 -3.63 -17.70
N PHE A 107 10.54 -3.03 -17.35
CA PHE A 107 9.35 -3.69 -16.79
C PHE A 107 9.60 -4.49 -15.50
N THR A 108 10.58 -4.09 -14.68
CA THR A 108 10.87 -4.69 -13.39
C THR A 108 10.21 -3.91 -12.26
N CYS A 109 9.65 -4.61 -11.27
CA CYS A 109 9.16 -3.98 -10.05
C CYS A 109 10.34 -3.44 -9.24
N GLU A 110 10.36 -2.15 -8.93
CA GLU A 110 11.42 -1.51 -8.15
C GLU A 110 11.35 -1.85 -6.64
N SER A 111 10.28 -2.54 -6.19
CA SER A 111 10.13 -2.95 -4.78
C SER A 111 10.52 -4.40 -4.53
N CYS A 112 10.14 -5.35 -5.39
CA CYS A 112 10.44 -6.77 -5.20
C CYS A 112 11.25 -7.38 -6.35
N HIS A 113 11.68 -6.56 -7.31
CA HIS A 113 12.53 -6.97 -8.42
C HIS A 113 11.93 -8.02 -9.38
N VAL A 114 10.65 -8.37 -9.23
CA VAL A 114 9.96 -9.26 -10.20
C VAL A 114 9.91 -8.61 -11.58
N ASP A 115 10.42 -9.34 -12.56
CA ASP A 115 10.39 -9.02 -13.99
C ASP A 115 9.00 -9.30 -14.55
N LEU A 116 8.39 -8.27 -15.16
CA LEU A 116 7.07 -8.32 -15.78
C LEU A 116 7.12 -8.01 -17.28
N ARG A 117 8.26 -8.19 -17.97
CA ARG A 117 8.40 -7.94 -19.42
C ARG A 117 7.38 -8.68 -20.28
N LYS A 118 7.03 -9.91 -19.88
CA LYS A 118 5.99 -10.76 -20.50
C LYS A 118 4.58 -10.52 -19.93
N HIS A 119 4.48 -9.75 -18.84
CA HIS A 119 3.29 -9.55 -18.02
C HIS A 119 3.04 -8.05 -17.76
N ARG A 120 3.21 -7.22 -18.80
CA ARG A 120 3.32 -5.74 -18.68
C ARG A 120 2.10 -5.04 -18.07
N LEU A 121 0.93 -5.67 -18.16
CA LEU A 121 -0.32 -5.16 -17.57
C LEU A 121 -0.29 -5.14 -16.05
N TYR A 122 0.55 -5.98 -15.43
CA TYR A 122 0.68 -6.13 -13.98
C TYR A 122 1.73 -5.21 -13.36
N LEU A 123 2.30 -4.28 -14.13
CA LEU A 123 3.23 -3.25 -13.66
C LEU A 123 2.59 -1.86 -13.76
N HIS A 124 2.49 -1.19 -12.63
CA HIS A 124 1.95 0.16 -12.47
C HIS A 124 3.06 1.17 -12.20
N THR A 125 2.81 2.44 -12.50
CA THR A 125 3.67 3.55 -12.09
C THR A 125 3.01 4.27 -10.92
N HIS A 126 3.72 4.37 -9.80
CA HIS A 126 3.27 4.96 -8.55
C HIS A 126 3.93 6.33 -8.33
N HIS A 127 3.16 7.34 -7.93
CA HIS A 127 3.68 8.64 -7.48
C HIS A 127 4.02 8.60 -5.99
N ILE A 128 5.31 8.62 -5.65
CA ILE A 128 5.85 8.44 -4.29
C ILE A 128 5.29 9.52 -3.34
N ASN A 129 5.32 10.79 -3.73
CA ASN A 129 4.78 11.88 -2.92
C ASN A 129 3.24 11.99 -2.97
N GLY A 130 2.59 11.25 -3.87
CA GLY A 130 1.13 11.24 -4.05
C GLY A 130 0.56 12.42 -4.84
N VAL A 131 1.43 13.21 -5.48
CA VAL A 131 1.06 14.29 -6.40
C VAL A 131 1.03 13.73 -7.82
N LYS A 132 -0.18 13.51 -8.35
CA LYS A 132 -0.42 12.88 -9.66
C LYS A 132 0.13 13.66 -10.86
N SER A 133 0.33 14.97 -10.70
CA SER A 133 0.90 15.86 -11.73
C SER A 133 2.43 15.95 -11.67
N ASP A 134 3.07 15.42 -10.62
CA ASP A 134 4.52 15.47 -10.45
C ASP A 134 5.19 14.27 -11.13
N ASN A 135 5.43 14.44 -12.43
CA ASN A 135 5.99 13.42 -13.30
C ASN A 135 7.53 13.38 -13.31
N ARG A 136 8.21 14.01 -12.35
CA ARG A 136 9.66 13.90 -12.23
C ARG A 136 10.02 12.43 -12.01
N PRO A 137 11.03 11.87 -12.70
CA PRO A 137 11.41 10.46 -12.53
C PRO A 137 11.70 10.09 -11.08
N THR A 138 12.27 11.01 -10.30
CA THR A 138 12.54 10.83 -8.86
C THR A 138 11.30 10.68 -7.98
N ASN A 139 10.11 10.98 -8.51
CA ASN A 139 8.82 10.84 -7.83
C ASN A 139 8.00 9.65 -8.37
N LEU A 140 8.49 8.96 -9.40
CA LEU A 140 7.84 7.80 -9.98
C LEU A 140 8.50 6.53 -9.44
N GLN A 141 7.71 5.46 -9.35
CA GLN A 141 8.20 4.14 -8.99
C GLN A 141 7.39 3.08 -9.74
N ALA A 142 8.06 2.15 -10.42
CA ALA A 142 7.43 1.04 -11.12
C ALA A 142 7.19 -0.09 -10.12
N LEU A 143 5.92 -0.41 -9.86
CA LEU A 143 5.52 -1.42 -8.87
C LEU A 143 4.64 -2.47 -9.52
N CYS A 144 4.88 -3.75 -9.22
CA CYS A 144 3.90 -4.79 -9.52
C CYS A 144 2.58 -4.49 -8.78
N ILE A 145 1.46 -4.96 -9.31
CA ILE A 145 0.14 -4.68 -8.72
C ILE A 145 0.05 -5.06 -7.24
N ASP A 146 0.71 -6.13 -6.80
CA ASP A 146 0.70 -6.57 -5.40
C ASP A 146 1.46 -5.59 -4.50
N CYS A 147 2.72 -5.27 -4.83
CA CYS A 147 3.49 -4.24 -4.12
C CYS A 147 2.81 -2.88 -4.12
N HIS A 148 2.14 -2.52 -5.22
CA HIS A 148 1.41 -1.26 -5.32
C HIS A 148 0.19 -1.25 -4.40
N SER A 149 -0.58 -2.34 -4.33
CA SER A 149 -1.74 -2.45 -3.43
C SER A 149 -1.37 -2.28 -1.95
N LYS A 150 -0.14 -2.67 -1.59
CA LYS A 150 0.42 -2.58 -0.24
C LYS A 150 1.00 -1.19 0.08
N GLN A 151 1.04 -0.26 -0.89
CA GLN A 151 1.49 1.12 -0.64
C GLN A 151 0.51 1.88 0.27
N PRO A 152 1.00 2.80 1.11
CA PRO A 152 0.15 3.62 1.97
C PRO A 152 -0.95 4.33 1.16
N PHE A 153 -2.19 4.28 1.68
CA PHE A 153 -3.40 4.89 1.09
C PHE A 153 -3.89 4.26 -0.23
N HIS A 154 -3.43 3.04 -0.55
CA HIS A 154 -3.90 2.25 -1.70
C HIS A 154 -4.82 1.10 -1.30
N SER A 155 -5.46 1.17 -0.12
CA SER A 155 -6.41 0.16 0.38
C SER A 155 -7.65 -0.04 -0.50
N HIS A 156 -7.90 0.87 -1.45
CA HIS A 156 -8.96 0.75 -2.45
C HIS A 156 -8.54 -0.08 -3.67
N MET A 157 -7.24 -0.38 -3.83
CA MET A 157 -6.76 -1.29 -4.88
C MET A 157 -7.05 -2.72 -4.45
N ILE A 158 -8.11 -3.29 -5.04
CA ILE A 158 -8.50 -4.67 -4.82
C ILE A 158 -7.80 -5.52 -5.89
N LEU A 159 -7.08 -6.54 -5.45
CA LEU A 159 -6.51 -7.56 -6.31
C LEU A 159 -7.29 -8.85 -6.11
N SER A 160 -7.52 -9.56 -7.21
CA SER A 160 -8.04 -10.91 -7.16
C SER A 160 -7.00 -11.88 -6.60
N HIS A 161 -7.48 -13.01 -6.08
CA HIS A 161 -6.64 -14.10 -5.63
C HIS A 161 -5.75 -14.65 -6.77
N ALA A 162 -6.30 -14.84 -7.96
CA ALA A 162 -5.56 -15.30 -9.14
C ALA A 162 -4.43 -14.36 -9.55
N GLU A 163 -4.62 -13.03 -9.45
CA GLU A 163 -3.57 -12.05 -9.72
C GLU A 163 -2.42 -12.15 -8.72
N ARG A 164 -2.71 -12.37 -7.44
CA ARG A 164 -1.68 -12.57 -6.41
C ARG A 164 -0.93 -13.88 -6.60
N GLN A 165 -1.63 -14.97 -6.92
CA GLN A 165 -1.01 -16.24 -7.27
C GLN A 165 -0.07 -16.08 -8.47
N LEU A 166 -0.49 -15.35 -9.51
CA LEU A 166 0.37 -15.08 -10.67
C LEU A 166 1.62 -14.29 -10.30
N ILE A 167 1.50 -13.24 -9.49
CA ILE A 167 2.69 -12.47 -9.08
C ILE A 167 3.64 -13.34 -8.24
N ASN A 168 3.13 -14.15 -7.32
CA ASN A 168 3.97 -15.05 -6.53
C ASN A 168 4.58 -16.17 -7.37
N GLN A 169 3.87 -16.66 -8.39
CA GLN A 169 4.43 -17.56 -9.41
C GLN A 169 5.67 -16.97 -10.04
N LEU A 170 5.54 -15.76 -10.57
CA LEU A 170 6.62 -15.08 -11.26
C LEU A 170 7.79 -14.78 -10.34
N ARG A 171 7.53 -14.47 -9.06
CA ARG A 171 8.59 -14.31 -8.05
C ARG A 171 9.32 -15.63 -7.80
N ARG A 172 8.61 -16.74 -7.65
CA ARG A 172 9.18 -18.08 -7.46
C ARG A 172 10.02 -18.51 -8.67
N ASP A 173 9.46 -18.42 -9.88
CA ASP A 173 10.14 -18.80 -11.12
C ASP A 173 11.43 -18.00 -11.36
N GLN A 174 11.54 -16.82 -10.75
CA GLN A 174 12.70 -15.92 -10.81
C GLN A 174 13.64 -16.04 -9.60
N GLY A 175 13.38 -16.97 -8.67
CA GLY A 175 14.19 -17.19 -7.47
C GLY A 175 14.09 -16.07 -6.41
N ILE A 176 13.09 -15.19 -6.51
CA ILE A 176 12.90 -14.06 -5.57
C ILE A 176 12.42 -14.55 -4.20
N LEU A 177 11.79 -15.72 -4.16
CA LEU A 177 11.22 -16.30 -2.93
C LEU A 177 12.11 -17.37 -2.30
N ASP A 178 13.29 -17.66 -2.86
CA ASP A 178 14.13 -18.80 -2.43
C ASP A 178 14.76 -18.59 -1.05
N ASP A 179 15.05 -17.35 -0.67
CA ASP A 179 15.59 -16.99 0.65
C ASP A 179 14.95 -15.69 1.16
N LEU A 180 13.85 -15.83 1.89
CA LEU A 180 13.18 -14.70 2.53
C LEU A 180 13.83 -14.33 3.88
N GLY A 181 14.77 -15.14 4.41
CA GLY A 181 15.57 -14.87 5.60
C GLY A 181 14.81 -14.82 6.94
N GLU A 182 13.80 -13.95 7.06
CA GLU A 182 13.06 -13.71 8.30
C GLU A 182 11.54 -13.56 8.07
N TRP A 183 10.80 -13.50 9.17
CA TRP A 183 9.35 -13.31 9.16
C TRP A 183 8.92 -12.02 8.47
N ARG A 184 9.72 -10.94 8.52
CA ARG A 184 9.29 -9.62 8.03
C ARG A 184 9.04 -9.68 6.52
N GLU A 185 9.96 -10.29 5.79
CA GLU A 185 9.95 -10.43 4.34
C GLU A 185 8.75 -11.30 3.91
N LEU A 186 8.41 -12.35 4.66
CA LEU A 186 7.19 -13.15 4.44
C LEU A 186 5.91 -12.30 4.39
N PHE A 187 5.72 -11.36 5.32
CA PHE A 187 4.54 -10.49 5.31
C PHE A 187 4.45 -9.64 4.04
N GLU A 188 5.57 -9.30 3.41
CA GLU A 188 5.61 -8.49 2.19
C GLU A 188 5.15 -9.26 0.95
N TYR A 189 5.38 -10.58 0.89
CA TYR A 189 5.04 -11.42 -0.27
C TYR A 189 3.72 -12.17 -0.13
N VAL A 190 3.23 -12.28 1.09
CA VAL A 190 2.01 -13.03 1.42
C VAL A 190 0.75 -12.17 1.23
N ASP A 191 -0.36 -12.83 0.92
CA ASP A 191 -1.69 -12.20 0.89
C ASP A 191 -2.01 -11.61 2.28
N PRO A 192 -2.34 -10.31 2.42
CA PRO A 192 -2.76 -9.72 3.68
C PRO A 192 -3.89 -10.47 4.40
N GLY A 193 -4.78 -11.14 3.66
CA GLY A 193 -5.86 -11.96 4.21
C GLY A 193 -5.38 -13.17 5.01
N ILE A 194 -4.14 -13.62 4.81
CA ILE A 194 -3.55 -14.75 5.56
C ILE A 194 -2.45 -14.31 6.54
N HIS A 195 -2.24 -13.01 6.75
CA HIS A 195 -1.31 -12.50 7.78
C HIS A 195 -1.63 -13.00 9.19
N GLY A 196 -2.91 -13.26 9.49
CA GLY A 196 -3.31 -13.89 10.76
C GLY A 196 -2.64 -15.25 10.98
N VAL A 197 -2.51 -16.06 9.92
CA VAL A 197 -1.80 -17.35 9.97
C VAL A 197 -0.33 -17.13 10.30
N LEU A 198 0.34 -16.21 9.62
CA LEU A 198 1.76 -15.90 9.88
C LEU A 198 1.98 -15.43 11.33
N HIS A 199 1.10 -14.58 11.85
CA HIS A 199 1.18 -14.15 13.26
C HIS A 199 1.04 -15.34 14.24
N ALA A 200 0.13 -16.28 13.96
CA ALA A 200 -0.03 -17.49 14.77
C ALA A 200 1.22 -18.38 14.68
N CYS A 201 1.74 -18.63 13.48
CA CYS A 201 2.96 -19.43 13.27
C CYS A 201 4.16 -18.82 13.99
N ARG A 202 4.34 -17.50 13.90
CA ARG A 202 5.41 -16.78 14.60
C ARG A 202 5.31 -16.89 16.11
N THR A 203 4.08 -16.81 16.65
CA THR A 203 3.82 -16.92 18.09
C THR A 203 4.13 -18.32 18.61
N GLU A 204 3.87 -19.35 17.82
CA GLU A 204 4.13 -20.74 18.19
C GLU A 204 5.51 -21.27 17.79
N HIS A 205 6.37 -20.40 17.25
CA HIS A 205 7.72 -20.73 16.79
C HIS A 205 7.74 -21.87 15.75
N TYR A 206 6.79 -21.86 14.80
CA TYR A 206 6.84 -22.77 13.65
C TYR A 206 7.96 -22.36 12.68
N GLN A 207 8.43 -23.31 11.87
CA GLN A 207 9.35 -23.05 10.77
C GLN A 207 8.72 -22.05 9.78
N LEU A 208 9.57 -21.32 9.06
CA LEU A 208 9.13 -20.39 8.03
C LEU A 208 8.48 -21.19 6.87
N PRO A 209 7.25 -20.86 6.46
CA PRO A 209 6.67 -21.47 5.27
C PRO A 209 7.31 -20.94 4.00
N GLU A 210 7.26 -21.73 2.93
CA GLU A 210 7.42 -21.25 1.56
C GLU A 210 6.17 -20.49 1.10
N VAL A 211 6.36 -19.40 0.35
CA VAL A 211 5.27 -18.59 -0.20
C VAL A 211 4.98 -19.00 -1.63
N GLY A 212 3.71 -19.19 -1.98
CA GLY A 212 3.28 -19.46 -3.36
C GLY A 212 3.88 -20.75 -3.93
N TYR A 213 3.60 -21.87 -3.28
CA TYR A 213 4.15 -23.19 -3.61
C TYR A 213 3.25 -23.95 -4.61
N TYR A 214 3.86 -24.79 -5.44
CA TYR A 214 3.14 -25.68 -6.37
C TYR A 214 3.30 -27.12 -5.94
N ILE A 215 2.18 -27.81 -5.80
CA ILE A 215 2.17 -29.25 -5.65
C ILE A 215 2.08 -29.85 -7.04
N GLU A 216 3.01 -30.73 -7.38
CA GLU A 216 2.96 -31.51 -8.61
C GLU A 216 2.10 -32.76 -8.40
N ASN A 217 1.32 -33.13 -9.42
CA ASN A 217 0.60 -34.39 -9.45
C ASN A 217 1.51 -35.54 -9.93
N ASP A 218 0.98 -36.76 -9.96
CA ASP A 218 1.72 -37.96 -10.39
C ASP A 218 2.25 -37.90 -11.83
N PHE A 219 1.75 -36.97 -12.65
CA PHE A 219 2.17 -36.75 -14.03
C PHE A 219 3.19 -35.61 -14.19
N GLY A 220 3.63 -34.99 -13.08
CA GLY A 220 4.53 -33.85 -13.08
C GLY A 220 3.88 -32.54 -13.56
N GLU A 221 2.55 -32.49 -13.59
CA GLU A 221 1.79 -31.27 -13.88
C GLU A 221 1.44 -30.56 -12.57
N ILE A 222 1.15 -29.26 -12.64
CA ILE A 222 0.71 -28.49 -11.46
C ILE A 222 -0.64 -29.05 -10.99
N GLY A 223 -0.62 -29.73 -9.85
CA GLY A 223 -1.80 -30.27 -9.16
C GLY A 223 -2.52 -29.22 -8.34
N ALA A 224 -1.82 -28.41 -7.55
CA ALA A 224 -2.44 -27.37 -6.72
C ALA A 224 -1.51 -26.18 -6.44
N LYS A 225 -2.12 -25.03 -6.15
CA LYS A 225 -1.41 -23.78 -5.78
C LYS A 225 -1.65 -23.45 -4.32
N ILE A 226 -0.57 -23.35 -3.56
CA ILE A 226 -0.63 -23.19 -2.10
C ILE A 226 -0.04 -21.84 -1.71
N GLU A 227 -0.77 -21.05 -0.93
CA GLU A 227 -0.26 -19.74 -0.51
C GLU A 227 0.90 -19.83 0.48
N LEU A 228 0.82 -20.75 1.45
CA LEU A 228 1.87 -21.03 2.43
C LEU A 228 2.09 -22.53 2.54
N ALA A 229 3.30 -23.02 2.31
CA ALA A 229 3.61 -24.45 2.34
C ALA A 229 4.76 -24.77 3.29
N TRP A 230 4.68 -25.96 3.89
CA TRP A 230 5.77 -26.61 4.60
C TRP A 230 6.05 -27.95 3.92
N PRO A 231 6.87 -27.98 2.86
CA PRO A 231 7.00 -29.17 2.02
C PRO A 231 7.55 -30.38 2.76
N GLY A 232 8.47 -30.19 3.72
CA GLY A 232 8.97 -31.26 4.58
C GLY A 232 7.90 -31.95 5.43
N HIS A 233 6.72 -31.34 5.59
CA HIS A 233 5.60 -31.87 6.36
C HIS A 233 4.38 -32.20 5.51
N PHE A 234 4.44 -32.01 4.18
CA PHE A 234 3.28 -32.11 3.28
C PHE A 234 2.06 -31.33 3.81
N PHE A 235 2.31 -30.15 4.37
CA PHE A 235 1.29 -29.30 4.99
C PHE A 235 1.21 -27.95 4.29
N GLY A 236 0.01 -27.41 4.13
CA GLY A 236 -0.17 -26.11 3.49
C GLY A 236 -1.42 -25.37 3.90
N ILE A 237 -1.45 -24.09 3.54
CA ILE A 237 -2.60 -23.20 3.66
C ILE A 237 -2.99 -22.74 2.27
N ALA A 238 -4.24 -22.98 1.90
CA ALA A 238 -4.79 -22.50 0.65
C ALA A 238 -6.07 -21.65 0.86
N ILE A 239 -6.28 -20.69 -0.04
CA ILE A 239 -7.46 -19.82 -0.08
C ILE A 239 -8.57 -20.46 -0.92
N SER A 240 -8.23 -21.05 -2.07
CA SER A 240 -9.20 -21.69 -2.96
C SER A 240 -9.59 -23.06 -2.43
N ALA A 241 -10.90 -23.37 -2.42
CA ALA A 241 -11.38 -24.69 -2.06
C ALA A 241 -10.95 -25.77 -3.06
N ASP A 242 -10.82 -25.39 -4.34
CA ASP A 242 -10.35 -26.30 -5.40
C ASP A 242 -8.87 -26.65 -5.18
N ASP A 243 -8.01 -25.65 -4.90
CA ASP A 243 -6.59 -25.89 -4.57
C ASP A 243 -6.44 -26.77 -3.32
N ILE A 244 -7.32 -26.62 -2.31
CA ILE A 244 -7.33 -27.50 -1.13
C ILE A 244 -7.65 -28.94 -1.54
N ALA A 245 -8.72 -29.16 -2.31
CA ALA A 245 -9.15 -30.49 -2.73
C ALA A 245 -8.10 -31.18 -3.61
N ASP A 246 -7.53 -30.43 -4.56
CA ASP A 246 -6.51 -30.94 -5.47
C ASP A 246 -5.23 -31.30 -4.72
N ALA A 247 -4.79 -30.48 -3.75
CA ALA A 247 -3.65 -30.78 -2.90
C ALA A 247 -3.87 -32.03 -2.04
N GLN A 248 -5.07 -32.19 -1.49
CA GLN A 248 -5.45 -33.38 -0.72
C GLN A 248 -5.44 -34.64 -1.59
N SER A 249 -5.85 -34.53 -2.86
CA SER A 249 -5.75 -35.64 -3.82
C SER A 249 -4.29 -36.03 -4.11
N CYS A 250 -3.37 -35.07 -4.00
CA CYS A 250 -1.91 -35.28 -4.10
C CYS A 250 -1.27 -35.68 -2.76
N GLY A 251 -2.05 -36.04 -1.74
CA GLY A 251 -1.56 -36.52 -0.44
C GLY A 251 -1.10 -35.44 0.54
N TRP A 252 -1.37 -34.15 0.27
CA TRP A 252 -1.05 -33.07 1.19
C TRP A 252 -2.17 -32.81 2.20
N THR A 253 -1.79 -32.42 3.41
CA THR A 253 -2.71 -31.84 4.38
C THR A 253 -2.78 -30.33 4.18
N VAL A 254 -3.77 -29.89 3.40
CA VAL A 254 -4.02 -28.46 3.16
C VAL A 254 -5.33 -28.04 3.80
N VAL A 255 -5.31 -26.89 4.48
CA VAL A 255 -6.47 -26.32 5.18
C VAL A 255 -6.66 -24.85 4.83
N SER A 256 -7.87 -24.33 5.07
CA SER A 256 -8.13 -22.90 4.94
C SER A 256 -7.49 -22.09 6.08
N ALA A 257 -7.28 -20.79 5.87
CA ALA A 257 -6.82 -19.90 6.93
C ALA A 257 -7.75 -19.91 8.17
N ALA A 258 -9.07 -19.98 7.96
CA ALA A 258 -10.05 -20.01 9.04
C ALA A 258 -9.94 -21.29 9.88
N GLU A 259 -9.81 -22.45 9.21
CA GLU A 259 -9.65 -23.74 9.87
C GLU A 259 -8.33 -23.82 10.64
N PHE A 260 -7.24 -23.35 10.04
CA PHE A 260 -5.95 -23.26 10.72
C PHE A 260 -6.05 -22.40 11.98
N LEU A 261 -6.58 -21.18 11.88
CA LEU A 261 -6.68 -20.26 13.02
C LEU A 261 -7.57 -20.79 14.16
N ALA A 262 -8.55 -21.64 13.85
CA ALA A 262 -9.38 -22.26 14.87
C ALA A 262 -8.61 -23.26 15.75
N ASN A 263 -7.63 -23.99 15.20
CA ASN A 263 -7.01 -25.13 15.90
C ASN A 263 -5.51 -25.37 15.60
N TYR A 264 -4.75 -24.36 15.17
CA TYR A 264 -3.35 -24.50 14.70
C TYR A 264 -2.43 -25.22 15.68
N LYS A 265 -2.58 -25.01 16.99
CA LYS A 265 -1.76 -25.69 18.02
C LYS A 265 -1.87 -27.21 17.96
N ARG A 266 -3.01 -27.75 17.53
CA ARG A 266 -3.24 -29.18 17.36
C ARG A 266 -2.89 -29.62 15.95
N LEU A 267 -3.37 -28.88 14.95
CA LEU A 267 -3.26 -29.22 13.53
C LEU A 267 -1.82 -29.19 13.01
N ALA A 268 -1.01 -28.27 13.53
CA ALA A 268 0.31 -27.95 12.98
C ALA A 268 1.44 -28.03 14.04
N HIS A 269 1.24 -28.82 15.10
CA HIS A 269 2.22 -28.97 16.18
C HIS A 269 3.58 -29.50 15.70
N ASN A 270 3.58 -30.26 14.60
CA ASN A 270 4.76 -30.83 13.98
C ASN A 270 5.59 -29.79 13.19
N LEU A 271 5.02 -28.63 12.84
CA LEU A 271 5.74 -27.58 12.08
C LEU A 271 6.79 -26.82 12.90
N ARG A 272 6.96 -27.16 14.19
CA ARG A 272 8.04 -26.61 15.03
C ARG A 272 9.41 -27.24 14.74
N TYR A 273 9.43 -28.44 14.17
CA TYR A 273 10.61 -29.31 14.15
C TYR A 273 11.08 -29.59 12.73
#